data_AF-A0A933BK83-F1
#
_entry.id   AF-A0A933BK83-F1
#
_cell.length_a   1.000
_cell.length_b   1.000
_cell.length_c   1.000
_cell.angle_alpha   90.00
_cell.angle_beta   90.00
_cell.angle_gamma   90.00
#
_symmetry.space_group_name_H-M   'P 1'
#
loop_
_entity.id
_entity.type
_entity.pdbx_description
1 polymer ?
#
loop_
_entity_poly.entity_id
_entity_poly.type
_entity_poly.pdbx_seq_one_letter_code
_entity_poly.pdbx_strand_id
1 'polypeptide(L)' 'MAILTFRHKGVERFFLRGTTAGIQTKHARRLRLILGRLNVAREPRDMSLPGLDLHPHVPLLRSQCRQC' A
#
# COMPACT_ATOMS: atom_id res chain seq x y z
N MET A 1 -6.93 -4.80 -11.75
CA MET A 1 -7.86 -3.66 -11.82
C MET A 1 -7.03 -2.42 -11.56
N ALA A 2 -7.05 -1.45 -12.45
CA ALA A 2 -6.24 -0.25 -12.27
C ALA A 2 -6.71 0.57 -11.06
N ILE A 3 -5.79 1.29 -10.41
CA ILE A 3 -6.14 2.17 -9.29
C ILE A 3 -6.98 3.33 -9.82
N LEU A 4 -8.20 3.50 -9.30
CA LEU A 4 -9.15 4.49 -9.80
C LEU A 4 -8.99 5.85 -9.11
N THR A 5 -8.77 5.86 -7.80
CA THR A 5 -8.74 7.09 -7.00
C THR A 5 -7.68 7.01 -5.91
N PHE A 6 -7.14 8.18 -5.54
CA PHE A 6 -6.18 8.33 -4.46
C PHE A 6 -6.72 9.31 -3.43
N ARG A 7 -6.77 8.90 -2.16
CA ARG A 7 -7.06 9.82 -1.05
C ARG A 7 -5.89 10.77 -0.76
N HIS A 8 -4.67 10.32 -1.00
CA HIS A 8 -3.45 11.04 -0.66
C HIS A 8 -2.74 11.59 -1.90
N LYS A 9 -2.75 12.92 -2.07
CA LYS A 9 -2.19 13.63 -3.25
C LYS A 9 -0.69 13.36 -3.47
N GLY A 10 0.08 13.18 -2.40
CA GLY A 10 1.51 12.85 -2.52
C GLY A 10 1.76 11.45 -3.09
N VAL A 11 0.88 10.48 -2.79
CA VAL A 11 0.99 9.11 -3.30
C VAL A 11 0.56 9.06 -4.76
N GLU A 12 -0.50 9.79 -5.10
CA GLU A 12 -0.94 9.98 -6.49
C GLU A 12 0.18 10.56 -7.36
N ARG A 13 0.82 11.65 -6.93
CA ARG A 13 1.95 12.27 -7.66
C ARG A 13 3.14 11.32 -7.76
N PHE A 14 3.44 10.57 -6.70
CA PHE A 14 4.49 9.57 -6.74
C PHE A 14 4.19 8.46 -7.74
N PHE A 15 2.94 7.98 -7.81
CA PHE A 15 2.52 6.94 -8.74
C PHE A 15 2.52 7.43 -10.20
N LEU A 16 1.96 8.61 -10.46
CA LEU A 16 1.78 9.13 -11.82
C LEU A 16 3.04 9.78 -12.39
N ARG A 17 3.80 10.51 -11.56
CA ARG A 17 4.92 11.36 -12.01
C ARG A 17 6.28 10.89 -11.47
N GLY A 18 6.30 9.91 -10.56
CA GLY A 18 7.54 9.44 -9.93
C GLY A 18 8.14 10.41 -8.91
N THR A 19 7.44 11.47 -8.53
CA THR A 19 7.99 12.49 -7.61
C THR A 19 7.85 12.04 -6.15
N THR A 20 8.92 12.21 -5.37
CA THR A 20 8.89 11.88 -3.93
C THR A 20 8.35 13.01 -3.05
N ALA A 21 7.96 14.14 -3.66
CA ALA A 21 7.41 15.29 -2.97
C ALA A 21 6.05 14.93 -2.33
N GLY A 22 6.00 15.00 -0.99
CA GLY A 22 4.80 14.68 -0.22
C GLY A 22 4.69 13.20 0.18
N ILE A 23 5.75 12.41 0.05
CA ILE A 23 5.87 11.10 0.71
C ILE A 23 7.17 11.03 1.51
N GLN A 24 7.24 10.07 2.44
CA GLN A 24 8.50 9.76 3.11
C GLN A 24 9.42 9.03 2.13
N THR A 25 10.55 9.66 1.78
CA THR A 25 11.53 9.15 0.81
C THR A 25 12.07 7.76 1.19
N LYS A 26 12.27 7.50 2.48
CA LYS A 26 12.64 6.16 3.00
C LYS A 26 11.69 5.04 2.59
N HIS A 27 10.43 5.36 2.29
CA HIS A 27 9.41 4.39 1.90
C HIS A 27 9.17 4.35 0.40
N ALA A 28 9.83 5.18 -0.41
CA ALA A 28 9.58 5.28 -1.85
C ALA A 28 9.69 3.92 -2.57
N ARG A 29 10.74 3.14 -2.25
CA ARG A 29 10.94 1.80 -2.85
C ARG A 29 9.79 0.84 -2.51
N ARG A 30 9.39 0.77 -1.24
CA ARG A 30 8.28 -0.10 -0.79
C ARG A 30 6.94 0.35 -1.37
N LEU A 31 6.67 1.65 -1.38
CA LEU A 31 5.46 2.22 -1.97
C LEU A 31 5.34 1.90 -3.46
N ARG A 32 6.44 2.00 -4.21
CA ARG A 32 6.44 1.71 -5.65
C ARG A 32 6.09 0.25 -5.95
N LEU A 33 6.61 -0.68 -5.13
CA LEU A 33 6.29 -2.10 -5.24
C LEU A 33 4.81 -2.38 -4.92
N ILE A 34 4.29 -1.81 -3.81
CA ILE A 34 2.90 -1.98 -3.40
C ILE A 34 1.94 -1.41 -4.45
N LEU A 35 2.16 -0.17 -4.89
CA LEU A 35 1.29 0.50 -5.86
C LEU A 35 1.32 -0.16 -7.23
N GLY A 36 2.51 -0.61 -7.68
CA GLY A 36 2.65 -1.38 -8.91
C GLY A 36 1.87 -2.67 -8.86
N ARG A 37 1.92 -3.39 -7.73
CA ARG A 37 1.16 -4.64 -7.55
C ARG A 37 -0.35 -4.38 -7.47
N LEU A 38 -0.78 -3.38 -6.73
CA LEU A 38 -2.20 -2.98 -6.63
C LEU A 38 -2.79 -2.64 -8.00
N ASN A 39 -2.01 -2.00 -8.88
CA ASN A 39 -2.49 -1.62 -10.21
C ASN A 39 -2.80 -2.82 -11.12
N VAL A 40 -2.13 -3.96 -10.91
CA VAL A 40 -2.34 -5.19 -11.69
C VAL A 40 -3.20 -6.22 -10.97
N ALA A 41 -3.30 -6.15 -9.65
CA ALA A 41 -4.06 -7.09 -8.82
C ALA A 41 -5.54 -7.17 -9.24
N ARG A 42 -6.07 -8.38 -9.30
CA ARG A 42 -7.49 -8.66 -9.58
C ARG A 42 -8.21 -9.10 -8.32
N GLU A 43 -7.50 -9.69 -7.37
CA GLU A 43 -8.03 -10.14 -6.09
C GLU A 43 -7.08 -9.79 -4.91
N PRO A 44 -7.56 -9.74 -3.66
CA PRO A 44 -6.72 -9.42 -2.50
C PRO A 44 -5.52 -10.37 -2.33
N ARG A 45 -5.65 -11.63 -2.74
CA ARG A 45 -4.59 -12.65 -2.66
C ARG A 45 -3.39 -12.31 -3.54
N ASP A 46 -3.58 -11.54 -4.61
CA ASP A 46 -2.48 -11.09 -5.48
C ASP A 46 -1.45 -10.22 -4.74
N MET A 47 -1.85 -9.62 -3.61
CA MET A 47 -0.99 -8.79 -2.77
C MET A 47 -0.17 -9.60 -1.75
N SER A 48 -0.33 -10.93 -1.71
CA SER A 48 0.40 -11.84 -0.80
C SER A 48 1.85 -12.07 -1.26
N LEU A 49 2.62 -10.99 -1.39
CA LEU A 49 4.03 -11.04 -1.75
C LEU A 49 4.91 -11.18 -0.49
N PRO A 50 6.02 -11.94 -0.56
CA PRO A 50 6.99 -12.00 0.52
C PRO A 50 7.52 -10.59 0.84
N GLY A 51 7.48 -10.21 2.12
CA GLY A 51 7.89 -8.89 2.60
C GLY A 51 6.82 -7.79 2.57
N LEU A 52 5.59 -8.10 2.11
CA LEU A 52 4.44 -7.21 2.28
C LEU A 52 3.55 -7.55 3.49
N ASP A 53 3.85 -8.64 4.19
CA ASP A 53 3.23 -9.06 5.45
C ASP A 53 1.71 -8.85 5.42
N LEU A 54 1.07 -9.44 4.40
CA LEU A 54 -0.36 -9.33 4.21
C LEU A 54 -1.07 -10.16 5.29
N HIS A 55 -1.68 -9.48 6.27
CA HIS A 55 -2.42 -10.12 7.33
C HIS A 55 -3.93 -9.90 7.13
N PRO A 56 -4.76 -10.93 7.32
CA PRO A 56 -6.20 -10.76 7.29
C PRO A 56 -6.62 -9.80 8.40
N HIS A 57 -7.48 -8.83 8.08
CA HIS A 57 -8.11 -7.99 9.09
C HIS A 57 -9.09 -8.86 9.88
N VAL A 58 -8.63 -9.36 11.03
CA VAL A 58 -9.52 -10.01 12.00
C VAL A 58 -10.16 -8.89 12.85
N PRO A 59 -11.49 -8.89 13.05
CA PRO A 59 -12.13 -7.92 13.93
C PRO A 59 -11.74 -8.21 15.37
N LEU A 60 -10.69 -7.55 15.87
CA LEU A 60 -10.32 -7.60 17.28
C LEU A 60 -11.09 -6.53 18.05
N LEU A 61 -11.64 -6.93 19.20
CA LEU A 61 -12.02 -6.02 20.28
C LEU A 61 -10.79 -5.20 20.67
N ARG A 62 -10.93 -3.87 20.77
CA ARG A 62 -9.87 -2.86 20.95
C ARG A 62 -8.84 -3.13 22.07
N SER A 63 -9.07 -4.10 22.95
CA SER A 63 -8.23 -4.41 24.12
C SER A 63 -7.03 -5.33 23.87
N GLN A 64 -6.86 -5.92 22.68
CA GLN A 64 -5.82 -6.94 22.44
C GLN A 64 -4.70 -6.56 21.46
N CYS A 65 -4.56 -5.28 21.10
CA CYS A 65 -3.48 -4.86 20.21
C CYS A 65 -2.22 -4.51 21.03
N ARG A 66 -1.42 -5.52 21.43
CA ARG A 66 -0.10 -5.35 22.05
C ARG A 66 1.07 -5.30 21.06
N GLN A 67 0.81 -5.43 19.76
CA GLN A 67 1.81 -5.24 18.73
C GLN A 67 1.18 -4.55 17.51
N CYS A 68 1.25 -3.23 17.50
CA CYS A 68 1.38 -2.43 16.28
C CYS A 68 2.81 -1.90 16.23
#